data_AF-A0A660MHD5-F1
#
_entry.id   AF-A0A660MHD5-F1
#
_cell.length_a   1.000
_cell.length_b   1.000
_cell.length_c   1.000
_cell.angle_alpha   90.00
_cell.angle_beta   90.00
_cell.angle_gamma   90.00
#
_symmetry.space_group_name_H-M   'P 1'
#
loop_
_entity.id
_entity.type
_entity.pdbx_description
1 polymer ?
#
loop_
_entity_poly.entity_id
_entity_poly.type
_entity_poly.pdbx_seq_one_letter_code
_entity_poly.pdbx_strand_id
1 'polypeptide(L)'
;MPPDIPNLSARLWHALLQADKAAAAPLIDDAAVFVHMGATLDKTQELDAIGSLIRLKKLDVEEQSVRLIGTTAILLNKIRLTAVVN
;
A
#
# COMPACT_ATOMS: atom_id res chain seq x y z
N MET A 1 10.61 4.27 -20.55
CA MET A 1 10.11 2.91 -20.23
C MET A 1 8.90 3.08 -19.32
N PRO A 2 7.76 2.42 -19.55
CA PRO A 2 6.66 2.48 -18.59
C PRO A 2 7.15 1.97 -17.22
N PRO A 3 6.64 2.54 -16.11
CA PRO A 3 7.05 2.12 -14.77
C PRO A 3 6.69 0.64 -14.54
N ASP A 4 7.59 -0.10 -13.89
CA ASP A 4 7.34 -1.46 -13.43
C ASP A 4 6.35 -1.42 -12.24
N ILE A 5 5.07 -1.56 -12.55
CA ILE A 5 3.96 -1.46 -11.59
C ILE A 5 4.06 -2.53 -10.48
N PRO A 6 4.33 -3.83 -10.78
CA PRO A 6 4.62 -4.82 -9.74
C PRO A 6 5.75 -4.41 -8.80
N ASN A 7 6.88 -3.93 -9.32
CA ASN A 7 8.00 -3.50 -8.49
C ASN A 7 7.65 -2.30 -7.61
N LEU A 8 6.95 -1.30 -8.15
CA LEU A 8 6.48 -0.14 -7.39
C LEU A 8 5.58 -0.57 -6.22
N SER A 9 4.63 -1.47 -6.47
CA SER A 9 3.76 -2.04 -5.44
C SER A 9 4.55 -2.79 -4.36
N ALA A 10 5.51 -3.62 -4.77
CA ALA A 10 6.35 -4.37 -3.83
C ALA A 10 7.15 -3.45 -2.91
N ARG A 11 7.71 -2.35 -3.46
CA ARG A 11 8.42 -1.33 -2.69
C ARG A 11 7.51 -0.61 -1.69
N LEU A 12 6.30 -0.24 -2.10
CA LEU A 12 5.32 0.35 -1.20
C LEU A 12 4.98 -0.62 -0.06
N TRP A 13 4.55 -1.84 -0.37
CA TRP A 13 4.24 -2.85 0.66
C TRP A 13 5.40 -3.13 1.62
N HIS A 14 6.63 -3.17 1.10
CA HIS A 14 7.81 -3.35 1.92
C HIS A 14 7.99 -2.18 2.91
N ALA A 15 7.85 -0.94 2.45
CA ALA A 15 7.91 0.23 3.32
C ALA A 15 6.82 0.20 4.41
N LEU A 16 5.58 -0.14 4.06
CA LEU A 16 4.48 -0.25 5.04
C LEU A 16 4.72 -1.38 6.05
N LEU A 17 5.27 -2.53 5.62
CA LEU A 17 5.63 -3.65 6.51
C LEU A 17 6.71 -3.27 7.52
N GLN A 18 7.67 -2.44 7.13
CA GLN A 18 8.73 -1.94 8.02
C GLN A 18 8.30 -0.72 8.84
N ALA A 19 7.07 -0.24 8.67
CA ALA A 19 6.59 1.05 9.19
C ALA A 19 7.54 2.22 8.84
N ASP A 20 8.21 2.16 7.68
CA ASP A 20 9.13 3.19 7.20
C ASP A 20 8.34 4.25 6.42
N LYS A 21 7.87 5.27 7.15
CA LYS A 21 7.12 6.39 6.59
C LYS A 21 7.94 7.19 5.56
N ALA A 22 9.25 7.31 5.77
CA ALA A 22 10.12 8.07 4.87
C ALA A 22 10.26 7.37 3.50
N ALA A 23 10.32 6.04 3.49
CA ALA A 23 10.31 5.26 2.26
C ALA A 23 8.93 5.18 1.58
N ALA A 24 7.84 5.17 2.36
CA ALA A 24 6.48 5.07 1.84
C ALA A 24 5.95 6.39 1.25
N ALA A 25 6.18 7.52 1.93
CA ALA A 25 5.64 8.83 1.56
C ALA A 25 5.87 9.26 0.09
N PRO A 26 7.07 9.09 -0.52
CA PRO A 26 7.29 9.48 -1.91
C PRO A 26 6.63 8.55 -2.94
N LEU A 27 6.10 7.40 -2.52
CA LEU A 27 5.41 6.44 -3.39
C LEU A 27 3.88 6.65 -3.41
N ILE A 28 3.38 7.58 -2.59
CA ILE A 28 1.95 7.84 -2.40
C ILE A 28 1.68 9.28 -2.82
N ASP A 29 0.73 9.49 -3.72
CA ASP A 29 0.28 10.83 -4.12
C ASP A 29 -0.37 11.56 -2.95
N ASP A 30 -0.22 12.89 -2.87
CA ASP A 30 -0.79 13.68 -1.76
C ASP A 30 -2.33 13.65 -1.75
N ALA A 31 -2.96 13.39 -2.90
CA ALA A 31 -4.41 13.23 -3.02
C ALA A 31 -4.89 11.77 -2.80
N ALA A 32 -4.01 10.86 -2.40
CA ALA A 32 -4.36 9.45 -2.21
C ALA A 32 -5.35 9.24 -1.06
N VAL A 33 -6.26 8.29 -1.25
CA VAL A 33 -7.28 7.89 -0.28
C VAL A 33 -7.16 6.39 -0.02
N PHE A 34 -7.10 6.02 1.26
CA PHE A 34 -6.98 4.65 1.74
C PHE A 34 -8.29 4.20 2.36
N VAL A 35 -8.91 3.18 1.78
CA VAL A 35 -10.19 2.63 2.25
C VAL A 35 -9.95 1.35 3.04
N HIS A 36 -10.32 1.39 4.31
CA HIS A 36 -10.30 0.25 5.22
C HIS A 36 -11.74 -0.21 5.49
N MET A 37 -11.91 -1.34 6.17
CA MET A 37 -13.24 -1.92 6.43
C MET A 37 -14.18 -1.00 7.24
N GLY A 38 -13.64 -0.06 8.04
CA GLY A 38 -14.45 0.83 8.90
C GLY A 38 -14.02 2.30 8.89
N ALA A 39 -13.04 2.68 8.06
CA ALA A 39 -12.53 4.03 8.00
C ALA A 39 -11.99 4.33 6.60
N THR A 40 -11.96 5.62 6.25
CA THR A 40 -11.27 6.13 5.08
C THR A 40 -10.25 7.14 5.56
N LEU A 41 -9.00 6.96 5.17
CA LEU A 41 -7.87 7.77 5.61
C LEU A 41 -7.27 8.53 4.41
N ASP A 42 -6.86 9.77 4.64
CA ASP A 42 -5.94 10.46 3.72
C ASP A 42 -4.50 9.94 3.88
N LYS A 43 -3.58 10.42 3.04
CA LYS A 43 -2.16 10.04 3.08
C LYS A 43 -1.52 10.24 4.45
N THR A 44 -1.77 11.36 5.11
CA THR A 44 -1.16 11.67 6.42
C THR A 44 -1.68 10.71 7.48
N GLN A 45 -3.00 10.53 7.52
CA GLN A 45 -3.67 9.61 8.44
C GLN A 45 -3.23 8.15 8.23
N GLU A 46 -3.11 7.68 6.98
CA GLU A 46 -2.62 6.34 6.67
C GLU A 46 -1.19 6.13 7.18
N LEU A 47 -0.28 7.05 6.84
CA LEU A 47 1.11 6.98 7.27
C LEU A 47 1.23 7.03 8.79
N ASP A 48 0.35 7.77 9.48
CA ASP A 48 0.33 7.84 10.94
C ASP A 48 -0.27 6.61 11.60
N ALA A 49 -1.26 5.96 10.99
CA ALA A 49 -1.84 4.71 11.46
C ALA A 49 -0.83 3.55 11.40
N ILE A 50 0.05 3.55 10.41
CA ILE A 50 1.08 2.51 10.26
C ILE A 50 2.12 2.59 11.39
N GLY A 51 2.32 1.46 12.06
CA GLY A 51 3.23 1.30 13.19
C GLY A 51 2.60 1.63 14.57
N SER A 52 1.55 2.45 14.58
CA SER A 52 0.84 2.89 15.80
C SER A 52 -0.44 2.07 16.04
N LEU A 53 -1.42 2.21 15.17
CA LEU A 53 -2.71 1.52 15.18
C LEU A 53 -2.63 0.20 14.45
N ILE A 54 -1.95 0.17 13.31
CA ILE A 54 -1.82 -0.99 12.44
C ILE A 54 -0.35 -1.42 12.41
N ARG A 55 -0.06 -2.59 12.93
CA ARG A 55 1.27 -3.22 12.80
C ARG A 55 1.19 -4.43 11.90
N LEU A 56 1.59 -4.23 10.65
CA LEU A 56 1.74 -5.30 9.66
C LEU A 56 2.86 -6.25 10.10
N LYS A 57 2.65 -7.56 9.93
CA LYS A 57 3.61 -8.61 10.31
C LYS A 57 4.05 -9.46 9.13
N LYS A 58 3.11 -9.82 8.27
CA LYS A 58 3.36 -10.64 7.09
C LYS A 58 2.40 -10.27 5.98
N LEU A 59 2.92 -10.26 4.76
CA LEU A 59 2.16 -10.12 3.54
C LEU A 59 2.58 -11.23 2.59
N ASP A 60 1.62 -12.05 2.16
CA ASP A 60 1.79 -12.99 1.06
C ASP A 60 0.88 -12.55 -0.09
N VAL A 61 1.43 -12.39 -1.30
CA VAL A 61 0.64 -12.09 -2.51
C VAL A 61 0.31 -13.42 -3.18
N GLU A 62 -0.98 -13.79 -3.19
CA GLU A 62 -1.45 -15.04 -3.79
C GLU A 62 -1.67 -14.89 -5.30
N GLU A 63 -2.27 -13.77 -5.72
CA GLU A 63 -2.53 -13.46 -7.13
C GLU A 63 -2.31 -11.96 -7.38
N GLN A 64 -1.86 -11.63 -8.58
CA GLN A 64 -1.60 -10.25 -8.99
C GLN A 64 -2.00 -10.05 -10.45
N SER A 65 -2.73 -8.98 -10.74
CA SER A 65 -3.08 -8.59 -12.11
C SER A 65 -2.92 -7.09 -12.32
N VAL A 66 -2.45 -6.71 -13.51
CA VAL A 66 -2.30 -5.31 -13.93
C VAL A 66 -3.22 -5.06 -15.12
N ARG A 67 -4.04 -4.01 -15.02
CA ARG A 67 -4.89 -3.54 -16.12
C ARG A 67 -4.45 -2.13 -16.50
N LEU A 68 -4.20 -1.91 -17.78
CA LEU A 68 -3.81 -0.60 -18.29
C LEU A 68 -5.01 0.08 -18.97
N ILE A 69 -5.25 1.34 -18.63
CA ILE A 69 -6.28 2.20 -19.21
C ILE A 69 -5.63 3.53 -19.55
N GLY A 70 -5.29 3.75 -20.82
CA GLY A 70 -4.51 4.92 -21.24
C GLY A 70 -3.17 4.99 -20.51
N THR A 71 -2.96 6.06 -19.74
CA THR A 71 -1.75 6.26 -18.91
C THR A 71 -1.90 5.73 -17.48
N THR A 72 -3.03 5.14 -17.14
CA THR A 72 -3.34 4.65 -15.78
C THR A 72 -3.16 3.14 -15.69
N ALA A 73 -2.48 2.68 -14.64
CA ALA A 73 -2.41 1.26 -14.29
C ALA A 73 -3.27 0.99 -13.05
N ILE A 74 -4.14 -0.01 -13.14
CA ILE A 74 -4.89 -0.55 -12.00
C ILE A 74 -4.24 -1.88 -11.62
N LEU A 75 -3.73 -1.95 -10.41
CA LEU A 75 -3.15 -3.15 -9.82
C LEU A 75 -4.17 -3.78 -8.86
N LEU A 76 -4.50 -5.05 -9.07
CA LEU A 76 -5.32 -5.82 -8.14
C LEU A 76 -4.48 -6.96 -7.57
N ASN A 77 -4.33 -6.97 -6.25
CA ASN A 77 -3.63 -8.03 -5.52
C ASN A 77 -4.64 -8.80 -4.65
N LYS A 78 -4.62 -10.12 -4.74
CA LYS A 78 -5.20 -11.00 -3.73
C LYS A 78 -4.10 -11.31 -2.72
N ILE A 79 -4.28 -10.89 -1.48
CA ILE A 79 -3.25 -10.97 -0.46
C ILE A 79 -3.75 -11.70 0.78
N ARG A 80 -2.81 -12.34 1.48
CA ARG A 80 -2.95 -12.75 2.87
C ARG A 80 -2.11 -11.81 3.70
N LEU A 81 -2.77 -11.01 4.52
CA LEU A 81 -2.14 -10.03 5.39
C LEU A 81 -2.35 -10.40 6.85
N THR A 82 -1.25 -10.52 7.59
CA THR A 82 -1.27 -10.67 9.05
C THR A 82 -0.89 -9.33 9.66
N ALA A 83 -1.77 -8.78 10.49
CA ALA A 83 -1.54 -7.52 11.20
C ALA A 83 -2.07 -7.59 12.63
N VAL A 84 -1.48 -6.78 13.51
CA VAL A 84 -2.04 -6.47 14.83
C VAL A 84 -2.68 -5.08 14.74
N VAL A 85 -3.95 -4.99 15.12
CA VAL A 85 -4.70 -3.74 15.17
C VAL A 85 -4.95 -3.40 16.63
N ASN A 86 -4.57 -2.20 17.07
CA ASN A 86 -4.73 -1.71 18.44
C ASN A 86 -5.84 -0.68 18.54
#